data_AF-A0A7L1MU40-F1
#
_entry.id   AF-A0A7L1MU40-F1
#
_cell.length_a   1.000
_cell.length_b   1.000
_cell.length_c   1.000
_cell.angle_alpha   90.00
_cell.angle_beta   90.00
_cell.angle_gamma   90.00
#
_symmetry.space_group_name_H-M   'P 1'
#
loop_
_entity.id
_entity.type
_entity.pdbx_description
1 polymer ?
#
loop_
_entity_poly.entity_id
_entity_poly.type
_entity_poly.pdbx_seq_one_letter_code
_entity_poly.pdbx_strand_id
1 'polypeptide(L)' 'DKYKLSKKELKELLQSELGCFLEAQKDAGAVEKIMQDLDENGDGEVDFQEFVVLVAALTVACNTFFWENA' A
#
# COMPACT_ATOMS: atom_id res chain seq x y z
N ASP A 1 -1.85 8.13 -15.64
CA ASP A 1 -3.20 7.77 -16.11
C ASP A 1 -4.23 8.40 -15.15
N LYS A 2 -5.52 8.54 -15.48
CA LYS A 2 -6.53 9.00 -14.51
C LYS A 2 -7.08 7.84 -13.65
N TYR A 3 -6.82 6.60 -14.04
CA TYR A 3 -7.30 5.39 -13.38
C TYR A 3 -6.18 4.55 -12.74
N LYS A 4 -4.93 5.00 -12.85
CA LYS A 4 -3.77 4.35 -12.26
C LYS A 4 -2.97 5.35 -11.43
N LEU A 5 -2.35 4.84 -10.39
CA LEU A 5 -1.45 5.59 -9.51
C LEU A 5 -0.02 5.38 -10.00
N SER A 6 0.66 6.46 -10.35
CA SER A 6 2.11 6.42 -10.49
C SER A 6 2.76 6.19 -9.12
N LYS A 7 4.01 5.74 -9.12
CA LYS A 7 4.82 5.61 -7.89
C LYS A 7 4.81 6.85 -7.00
N LYS A 8 4.75 8.05 -7.59
CA LYS A 8 4.67 9.31 -6.85
C LYS A 8 3.30 9.50 -6.20
N GLU A 9 2.22 9.25 -6.94
CA GLU A 9 0.85 9.39 -6.43
C GLU A 9 0.55 8.34 -5.36
N LEU A 10 1.03 7.10 -5.55
CA LEU A 10 0.95 6.06 -4.53
C LEU A 10 1.67 6.49 -3.25
N LYS A 11 2.88 7.04 -3.37
CA LYS A 11 3.63 7.57 -2.21
C LYS A 11 2.85 8.65 -1.47
N GLU A 12 2.30 9.63 -2.19
CA GLU A 12 1.52 10.71 -1.60
C GLU A 12 0.25 10.19 -0.91
N LEU A 13 -0.45 9.23 -1.53
CA LEU A 13 -1.63 8.58 -0.96
C LEU A 13 -1.29 7.82 0.32
N LEU A 14 -0.24 6.99 0.31
CA LEU A 14 0.19 6.24 1.49
C LEU A 14 0.64 7.19 2.62
N GLN A 15 1.27 8.31 2.30
CA GLN A 15 1.68 9.29 3.31
C GLN A 15 0.49 10.08 3.89
N SER A 16 -0.49 10.43 3.06
CA SER A 16 -1.70 11.17 3.48
C SER A 16 -2.65 10.31 4.31
N GLU A 17 -3.00 9.14 3.80
CA GLU A 17 -4.07 8.31 4.35
C GLU A 17 -3.55 7.23 5.32
N LEU A 18 -2.31 6.78 5.11
CA LEU A 18 -1.67 5.70 5.86
C LEU A 18 -0.39 6.17 6.56
N GLY A 19 -0.27 7.47 6.82
CA GLY A 19 0.92 8.09 7.41
C GLY A 19 1.33 7.43 8.73
N CYS A 20 0.38 7.07 9.59
CA CYS A 20 0.66 6.34 10.83
C CYS A 20 1.20 4.92 10.63
N PHE A 21 0.79 4.24 9.56
CA PHE A 21 1.30 2.91 9.18
C PHE A 21 2.72 3.01 8.62
N LEU A 22 2.99 4.03 7.79
CA LEU A 22 4.33 4.32 7.28
C LEU A 22 5.28 4.86 8.35
N GLU A 23 4.82 5.62 9.34
CA GLU A 23 5.67 6.08 10.45
C GLU A 23 6.19 4.92 11.31
N ALA A 24 5.41 3.85 11.43
CA ALA A 24 5.88 2.60 12.04
C ALA A 24 6.98 1.93 11.20
N GLN A 25 6.94 2.11 9.88
CA GLN A 25 7.92 1.62 8.92
C GLN A 25 8.97 2.72 8.63
N LYS A 26 9.96 2.90 9.50
CA LYS A 26 11.13 3.80 9.29
C LYS A 26 12.04 3.41 8.11
N ASP A 27 11.54 2.64 7.16
CA ASP A 27 12.26 2.20 5.98
C ASP A 27 11.92 3.12 4.80
N ALA A 28 12.91 3.89 4.33
CA ALA A 28 12.75 4.77 3.18
C ALA A 28 12.35 4.01 1.91
N GLY A 29 12.61 2.69 1.85
CA GLY A 29 12.21 1.81 0.76
C GLY A 29 10.87 1.10 0.94
N ALA A 30 10.11 1.38 2.01
CA ALA A 30 8.82 0.71 2.24
C ALA A 30 7.83 0.94 1.10
N VAL A 31 7.76 2.17 0.58
CA VAL A 31 6.89 2.51 -0.56
C VAL A 31 7.33 1.83 -1.84
N GLU A 32 8.64 1.63 -2.04
CA GLU A 32 9.16 0.89 -3.19
C GLU A 32 8.85 -0.59 -3.13
N LYS A 33 8.92 -1.20 -1.95
CA LYS A 33 8.49 -2.59 -1.74
C LYS A 33 6.98 -2.72 -1.96
N ILE A 34 6.17 -1.83 -1.38
CA ILE A 34 4.71 -1.84 -1.58
C ILE A 34 4.37 -1.67 -3.07
N MET A 35 5.05 -0.77 -3.79
CA MET A 35 4.85 -0.62 -5.23
C MET A 35 5.17 -1.93 -5.97
N GLN A 36 6.31 -2.56 -5.67
CA GLN A 36 6.69 -3.83 -6.29
C GLN A 36 5.74 -4.98 -5.95
N ASP A 37 5.17 -5.00 -4.76
CA ASP A 37 4.23 -6.03 -4.32
C ASP A 37 2.84 -5.84 -4.94
N LEU A 38 2.48 -4.62 -5.37
CA LEU A 38 1.19 -4.29 -5.98
C LEU A 38 1.21 -4.29 -7.50
N ASP A 39 2.33 -3.90 -8.13
CA ASP A 39 2.51 -3.86 -9.58
C ASP A 39 2.71 -5.28 -10.14
N GLU A 40 1.64 -6.09 -10.12
CA GLU A 40 1.66 -7.48 -10.60
C GLU A 40 1.91 -7.54 -12.11
N ASN A 41 1.43 -6.55 -12.84
CA ASN A 41 1.54 -6.50 -14.30
C ASN A 41 2.92 -5.95 -14.78
N GLY A 42 3.67 -5.28 -13.90
CA GLY A 42 5.03 -4.79 -14.13
C GLY A 42 5.09 -3.53 -15.00
N ASP A 43 4.02 -2.74 -15.07
CA ASP A 43 3.95 -1.50 -15.86
C ASP A 43 4.46 -0.26 -15.11
N GLY A 44 4.80 -0.40 -13.82
CA GLY A 44 5.30 0.68 -12.99
C GLY A 44 4.23 1.67 -12.53
N GLU A 45 2.96 1.34 -12.72
CA GLU A 45 1.79 2.02 -12.18
C GLU A 45 0.94 1.01 -11.35
N VAL A 46 0.02 1.51 -10.54
CA VAL A 46 -0.92 0.67 -9.78
C VAL A 46 -2.32 0.99 -10.25
N ASP A 47 -3.01 0.03 -10.85
CA ASP A 47 -4.40 0.18 -11.23
C ASP A 47 -5.36 -0.07 -10.06
N PHE A 48 -6.67 0.10 -10.32
CA PHE A 48 -7.67 -0.07 -9.27
C PHE A 48 -7.74 -1.50 -8.73
N GLN A 49 -7.51 -2.52 -9.56
CA GLN A 49 -7.54 -3.91 -9.11
C GLN A 49 -6.35 -4.20 -8.19
N GLU A 50 -5.17 -3.75 -8.58
CA GLU A 50 -3.94 -3.85 -7.79
C GLU A 50 -4.07 -3.07 -6.47
N PHE A 51 -4.67 -1.87 -6.50
CA PHE A 51 -4.95 -1.10 -5.29
C PHE A 51 -5.92 -1.80 -4.33
N VAL A 52 -6.93 -2.52 -4.82
CA VAL A 52 -7.87 -3.27 -3.97
C VAL A 52 -7.14 -4.37 -3.20
N VAL A 53 -6.09 -4.98 -3.78
CA VAL A 53 -5.26 -5.98 -3.09
C VAL A 53 -4.58 -5.35 -1.86
N LEU A 54 -4.04 -4.14 -1.98
CA LEU A 54 -3.47 -3.39 -0.84
C LEU A 54 -4.51 -3.21 0.28
N VAL A 55 -5.70 -2.73 -0.07
CA VAL A 55 -6.77 -2.46 0.90
C VAL A 55 -7.24 -3.75 1.58
N ALA A 56 -7.37 -4.84 0.83
CA ALA A 56 -7.70 -6.15 1.38
C ALA A 56 -6.61 -6.63 2.34
N ALA A 57 -5.33 -6.53 1.95
CA ALA A 57 -4.20 -6.91 2.79
C ALA A 57 -4.15 -6.09 4.10
N LEU A 58 -4.34 -4.78 4.01
CA LEU A 58 -4.42 -3.90 5.19
C LEU A 58 -5.61 -4.27 6.09
N THR A 59 -6.77 -4.57 5.50
CA THR A 59 -7.96 -5.00 6.25
C THR A 59 -7.72 -6.30 6.99
N VAL A 60 -7.07 -7.28 6.34
CA VAL A 60 -6.71 -8.56 6.96
C VAL A 60 -5.65 -8.35 8.05
N ALA A 61 -4.62 -7.53 7.80
CA ALA A 61 -3.58 -7.22 8.79
C ALA A 61 -4.16 -6.54 10.04
N CYS A 62 -5.07 -5.59 9.85
CA CYS A 62 -5.84 -4.97 10.93
C CYS A 62 -6.77 -5.97 11.62
N ASN A 63 -7.34 -6.95 10.89
CA ASN A 63 -8.18 -7.98 11.49
C ASN A 63 -7.38 -8.97 12.35
N THR A 64 -6.18 -9.38 11.92
CA THR A 64 -5.26 -10.20 12.74
C THR A 64 -4.79 -9.46 13.99
N PHE A 65 -4.64 -8.14 13.95
CA PHE A 65 -4.31 -7.32 15.11
C PHE A 65 -5.34 -7.46 16.25
N PHE A 66 -6.62 -7.69 15.92
CA PHE A 66 -7.67 -7.91 16.91
C PHE A 66 -7.67 -9.33 17.50
N TRP A 67 -7.14 -10.32 16.78
CA TRP A 67 -7.10 -11.71 17.25
C TRP A 67 -5.82 -12.09 17.97
N GLU A 68 -4.70 -11.39 17.74
CA GLU A 68 -3.43 -11.63 18.46
C GLU A 68 -3.39 -11.00 19.87
N ASN A 69 -4.43 -10.25 20.26
CA ASN A 69 -4.56 -9.64 21.59
C ASN A 69 -5.70 -10.25 22.44
N ALA A 70 -6.21 -11.43 22.09
CA ALA A 70 -7.18 -12.21 22.86
C ALA A 70 -6.52 -13.46 23.47
#